data_AF-A0A3C0U1D2-F1
#
_entry.id   AF-A0A3C0U1D2-F1
#
_cell.length_a   1.000
_cell.length_b   1.000
_cell.length_c   1.000
_cell.angle_alpha   90.00
_cell.angle_beta   90.00
_cell.angle_gamma   90.00
#
_symmetry.space_group_name_H-M   'P 1'
#
loop_
_entity.id
_entity.type
_entity.pdbx_description
1 polymer ?
#
loop_
_entity_poly.entity_id
_entity_poly.type
_entity_poly.pdbx_seq_one_letter_code
_entity_poly.pdbx_strand_id
1 'polypeptide(L)'
;KKNPVVTEEEFKTLLAVGKSEGTIEADEKEMLDRIFEFSDLQAKDIMRHRSLVKYVDISNTESEVVDAFAQSGYSRLPVIDGDPEKVVGVLHYKSVLFALPEIRRSRDFVRICMGRVHFIPESVSAVDLLRMFKKEKSNFAVVVNEYGETAGIVTMDDILRAVFGRITDEYGASEVPPEKRVKVIGTREFIVPGDMKLDDLNDVLKLNLESEVYNTLGGWLLEKFDELPSVGAVYKSAGVVYIVEDQSARRIQSVRIKY
;
A
#
# COMPACT_ATOMS: atom_id res chain seq x y z
N LYS A 1 4.46 21.84 -31.97
CA LYS A 1 5.09 21.07 -30.87
C LYS A 1 6.45 20.61 -31.37
N LYS A 2 7.56 20.88 -30.65
CA LYS A 2 8.87 20.28 -30.98
C LYS A 2 8.73 18.77 -30.82
N ASN A 3 9.09 17.99 -31.83
CA ASN A 3 9.29 16.55 -31.62
C ASN A 3 10.41 16.40 -30.57
N PRO A 4 10.20 15.60 -29.53
CA PRO A 4 11.26 15.33 -28.56
C PRO A 4 12.43 14.68 -29.31
N VAL A 5 13.65 15.17 -29.05
CA VAL A 5 14.89 14.64 -29.64
C VAL A 5 15.22 13.25 -29.09
N VAL A 6 14.67 12.91 -27.92
CA VAL A 6 14.77 11.61 -27.28
C VAL A 6 13.41 11.27 -26.67
N THR A 7 12.87 10.12 -27.04
CA THR A 7 11.65 9.52 -26.49
C THR A 7 11.95 8.67 -25.26
N GLU A 8 10.93 8.34 -24.47
CA GLU A 8 11.07 7.44 -23.33
C GLU A 8 11.62 6.07 -23.73
N GLU A 9 11.14 5.51 -24.85
CA GLU A 9 11.61 4.24 -25.39
C GLU A 9 13.09 4.29 -25.82
N GLU A 10 13.53 5.40 -26.42
CA GLU A 10 14.95 5.62 -26.74
C GLU A 10 15.80 5.74 -25.47
N PHE A 11 15.29 6.40 -24.42
CA PHE A 11 15.99 6.48 -23.13
C PHE A 11 16.08 5.11 -22.44
N LYS A 12 14.98 4.35 -22.41
CA LYS A 12 14.96 2.96 -21.90
C LYS A 12 15.95 2.07 -22.65
N THR A 13 16.08 2.25 -23.96
CA THR A 13 17.08 1.53 -24.77
C THR A 13 18.50 1.88 -24.35
N LEU A 14 18.81 3.16 -24.10
CA LEU A 14 20.11 3.58 -23.59
C LEU A 14 20.43 3.00 -22.20
N LEU A 15 19.43 2.95 -21.31
CA LEU A 15 19.59 2.32 -19.99
C LEU A 15 19.88 0.82 -20.09
N ALA A 16 19.22 0.12 -21.01
CA ALA A 16 19.47 -1.30 -21.25
C ALA A 16 20.90 -1.55 -21.74
N VAL A 17 21.40 -0.71 -22.66
CA VAL A 17 22.80 -0.76 -23.11
C VAL A 17 23.75 -0.51 -21.94
N GLY A 18 23.52 0.53 -21.14
CA GLY A 18 24.34 0.83 -19.96
C GLY A 18 24.42 -0.33 -18.96
N LYS A 19 23.30 -1.03 -18.71
CA LYS A 19 23.26 -2.25 -17.89
C LYS A 19 24.08 -3.39 -18.51
N SER A 20 23.95 -3.63 -19.82
CA SER A 20 24.72 -4.67 -20.51
C SER A 20 26.22 -4.39 -20.54
N GLU A 21 26.61 -3.11 -20.58
CA GLU A 21 28.02 -2.69 -20.50
C GLU A 21 28.54 -2.59 -19.05
N GLY A 22 27.69 -2.88 -18.05
CA GLY A 22 28.06 -2.84 -16.63
C GLY A 22 28.28 -1.44 -16.07
N THR A 23 27.81 -0.39 -16.76
CA THR A 23 27.91 1.01 -16.32
C THR A 23 26.71 1.45 -15.47
N ILE A 24 25.63 0.68 -15.50
CA ILE A 24 24.41 0.89 -14.69
C ILE A 24 24.11 -0.41 -13.95
N GLU A 25 23.91 -0.32 -12.64
CA GLU A 25 23.55 -1.48 -11.83
C GLU A 25 22.10 -1.94 -12.10
N ALA A 26 21.78 -3.19 -11.76
CA ALA A 26 20.45 -3.73 -12.01
C ALA A 26 19.35 -2.93 -11.27
N ASP A 27 19.66 -2.49 -10.05
CA ASP A 27 18.73 -1.78 -9.15
C ASP A 27 18.51 -0.33 -9.61
N GLU A 28 19.56 0.34 -10.09
CA GLU A 28 19.45 1.68 -10.68
C GLU A 28 18.54 1.67 -11.92
N LYS A 29 18.68 0.65 -12.77
CA LYS A 29 17.84 0.49 -13.95
C LYS A 29 16.37 0.25 -13.56
N GLU A 30 16.13 -0.59 -12.55
CA GLU A 30 14.77 -0.85 -12.05
C GLU A 30 14.13 0.40 -11.45
N MET A 31 14.87 1.18 -10.67
CA MET A 31 14.40 2.46 -10.14
C MET A 31 14.02 3.43 -11.27
N LEU A 32 14.85 3.54 -12.31
CA LEU A 32 14.56 4.41 -13.45
C LEU A 32 13.33 3.94 -14.23
N ASP A 33 13.16 2.62 -14.44
CA ASP A 33 11.95 2.05 -15.05
C ASP A 33 10.70 2.42 -14.23
N ARG A 34 10.75 2.32 -12.89
CA ARG A 34 9.65 2.71 -12.00
C ARG A 34 9.35 4.21 -12.03
N ILE A 35 10.35 5.07 -12.22
CA ILE A 35 10.13 6.51 -12.38
C ILE A 35 9.29 6.81 -13.63
N PHE A 36 9.53 6.09 -14.73
CA PHE A 36 8.73 6.22 -15.93
C PHE A 36 7.29 5.75 -15.69
N GLU A 37 7.11 4.56 -15.12
CA GLU A 37 5.79 4.04 -14.76
C GLU A 37 5.03 4.99 -13.82
N PHE A 38 5.71 5.56 -12.82
CA PHE A 38 5.15 6.50 -11.85
C PHE A 38 4.47 7.70 -12.51
N SER A 39 4.95 8.13 -13.67
CA SER A 39 4.38 9.27 -14.39
C SER A 39 2.97 8.99 -14.95
N ASP A 40 2.65 7.71 -15.17
CA ASP A 40 1.35 7.25 -15.66
C ASP A 40 0.39 6.80 -14.54
N LEU A 41 0.89 6.65 -13.31
CA LEU A 41 0.08 6.20 -12.17
C LEU A 41 -0.90 7.29 -11.69
N GLN A 42 -2.07 6.84 -11.24
CA GLN A 42 -3.08 7.64 -10.56
C GLN A 42 -3.18 7.25 -9.08
N ALA A 43 -3.91 8.05 -8.29
CA ALA A 43 -4.12 7.80 -6.87
C ALA A 43 -4.71 6.41 -6.62
N LYS A 44 -5.64 5.94 -7.46
CA LYS A 44 -6.22 4.59 -7.36
C LYS A 44 -5.20 3.46 -7.47
N ASP A 45 -4.09 3.68 -8.18
CA ASP A 45 -3.08 2.65 -8.45
C ASP A 45 -2.09 2.51 -7.28
N ILE A 46 -1.95 3.56 -6.46
CA ILE A 46 -1.00 3.61 -5.32
C ILE A 46 -1.68 3.72 -3.97
N MET A 47 -3.00 3.93 -3.92
CA MET A 47 -3.73 4.05 -2.67
C MET A 47 -3.84 2.71 -1.97
N ARG A 48 -3.91 2.77 -0.64
CA ARG A 48 -4.39 1.66 0.15
C ARG A 48 -5.90 1.63 0.11
N HIS A 49 -6.45 0.60 -0.53
CA HIS A 49 -7.89 0.40 -0.65
C HIS A 49 -8.58 0.36 0.72
N ARG A 50 -9.79 0.92 0.81
CA ARG A 50 -10.58 1.07 2.06
C ARG A 50 -10.71 -0.20 2.89
N SER A 51 -10.82 -1.36 2.23
CA SER A 51 -10.92 -2.67 2.91
C SER A 51 -9.67 -3.03 3.73
N LEU A 52 -8.52 -2.41 3.42
CA LEU A 52 -7.24 -2.61 4.10
C LEU A 52 -6.93 -1.53 5.13
N VAL A 53 -7.77 -0.50 5.21
CA VAL A 53 -7.58 0.66 6.09
C VAL A 53 -8.12 0.34 7.49
N LYS A 54 -7.36 0.73 8.50
CA LYS A 54 -7.81 0.72 9.88
C LYS A 54 -8.38 2.09 10.22
N TYR A 55 -9.57 2.10 10.81
CA TYR A 55 -10.32 3.30 11.14
C TYR A 55 -10.51 3.41 12.65
N VAL A 56 -10.80 4.62 13.09
CA VAL A 56 -11.31 4.92 14.44
C VAL A 56 -12.63 5.65 14.29
N ASP A 57 -13.59 5.31 15.14
CA ASP A 57 -14.89 5.97 15.15
C ASP A 57 -14.85 7.26 15.97
N ILE A 58 -15.61 8.27 15.57
CA ILE A 58 -15.69 9.55 16.26
C ILE A 58 -16.24 9.44 17.69
N SER A 59 -16.97 8.35 17.99
CA SER A 59 -17.48 8.02 19.32
C SER A 59 -16.49 7.26 20.20
N ASN A 60 -15.33 6.85 19.67
CA ASN A 60 -14.36 6.07 20.44
C ASN A 60 -13.77 6.86 21.62
N THR A 61 -13.53 6.13 22.70
CA THR A 61 -12.83 6.64 23.89
C THR A 61 -11.32 6.73 23.67
N GLU A 62 -10.61 7.45 24.54
CA GLU A 62 -9.14 7.49 24.49
C GLU A 62 -8.51 6.09 24.52
N SER A 63 -8.99 5.20 25.40
CA SER A 63 -8.46 3.84 25.52
C SER A 63 -8.57 3.06 24.21
N GLU A 64 -9.73 3.11 23.56
CA GLU A 64 -9.96 2.41 22.28
C GLU A 64 -9.07 2.97 21.17
N VAL A 65 -8.87 4.29 21.13
CA VAL A 65 -7.98 4.93 20.15
C VAL A 65 -6.52 4.56 20.40
N VAL A 66 -6.07 4.55 21.66
CA VAL A 66 -4.72 4.12 22.04
C VAL A 66 -4.49 2.67 21.65
N ASP A 67 -5.45 1.79 21.92
CA ASP A 67 -5.40 0.38 21.52
C ASP A 67 -5.35 0.22 19.99
N ALA A 68 -6.15 1.01 19.25
CA ALA A 68 -6.13 1.00 17.79
C ALA A 68 -4.74 1.39 17.24
N PHE A 69 -4.11 2.43 17.79
CA PHE A 69 -2.75 2.83 17.41
C PHE A 69 -1.70 1.77 17.77
N ALA A 70 -1.80 1.18 18.97
CA ALA A 70 -0.87 0.16 19.44
C ALA A 70 -0.94 -1.11 18.58
N GLN A 71 -2.15 -1.54 18.21
CA GLN A 71 -2.37 -2.73 17.37
C GLN A 71 -2.00 -2.50 15.90
N SER A 72 -2.23 -1.30 15.38
CA SER A 72 -1.98 -1.02 13.96
C SER A 72 -0.53 -0.64 13.66
N GLY A 73 0.18 -0.06 14.64
CA GLY A 73 1.53 0.49 14.46
C GLY A 73 1.60 1.70 13.52
N TYR A 74 0.47 2.35 13.20
CA TYR A 74 0.42 3.46 12.26
C TYR A 74 0.56 4.82 12.94
N SER A 75 1.12 5.79 12.22
CA SER A 75 1.21 7.17 12.74
C SER A 75 -0.12 7.93 12.66
N ARG A 76 -1.02 7.50 11.77
CA ARG A 76 -2.30 8.13 11.49
C ARG A 76 -3.38 7.09 11.30
N LEU A 77 -4.58 7.39 11.77
CA LEU A 77 -5.78 6.61 11.54
C LEU A 77 -6.90 7.55 11.04
N PRO A 78 -7.53 7.27 9.89
CA PRO A 78 -8.71 8.01 9.46
C PRO A 78 -9.87 7.83 10.45
N VAL A 79 -10.60 8.93 10.66
CA VAL A 79 -11.73 9.02 11.58
C VAL A 79 -13.03 8.90 10.79
N ILE A 80 -13.95 8.05 11.24
CA ILE A 80 -15.26 7.83 10.61
C ILE A 80 -16.38 8.19 11.59
N ASP A 81 -17.59 8.36 11.08
CA ASP A 81 -18.80 8.56 11.89
C ASP A 81 -19.79 7.42 11.60
N GLY A 82 -19.59 6.28 12.28
CA GLY A 82 -20.37 5.05 12.13
C GLY A 82 -20.19 4.28 10.82
N ASP A 83 -19.72 4.95 9.76
CA ASP A 83 -19.65 4.43 8.40
C ASP A 83 -18.22 4.56 7.81
N PRO A 84 -17.53 3.44 7.52
CA PRO A 84 -16.21 3.43 6.89
C PRO A 84 -16.13 4.14 5.54
N GLU A 85 -17.26 4.29 4.85
CA GLU A 85 -17.33 5.01 3.58
C GLU A 85 -17.26 6.53 3.79
N LYS A 86 -17.48 7.01 5.03
CA LYS A 86 -17.53 8.43 5.39
C LYS A 86 -16.43 8.78 6.38
N VAL A 87 -15.21 8.96 5.85
CA VAL A 87 -14.13 9.57 6.62
C VAL A 87 -14.43 11.05 6.83
N VAL A 88 -14.38 11.50 8.09
CA VAL A 88 -14.64 12.88 8.51
C VAL A 88 -13.36 13.62 8.94
N GLY A 89 -12.25 12.91 9.10
CA GLY A 89 -10.96 13.51 9.43
C GLY A 89 -9.86 12.48 9.65
N VAL A 90 -8.77 12.90 10.30
CA VAL A 90 -7.63 12.03 10.59
C VAL A 90 -7.11 12.27 12.00
N LEU A 91 -6.82 11.20 12.73
CA LEU A 91 -6.12 11.26 14.00
C LEU A 91 -4.63 10.98 13.80
N HIS A 92 -3.79 11.78 14.44
CA HIS A 92 -2.36 11.53 14.53
C HIS A 92 -2.01 11.07 15.93
N TYR A 93 -1.15 10.05 16.08
CA TYR A 93 -0.81 9.49 17.39
C TYR A 93 -0.31 10.56 18.38
N LYS A 94 0.44 11.57 17.91
CA LYS A 94 0.89 12.70 18.73
C LYS A 94 -0.27 13.51 19.33
N SER A 95 -1.36 13.71 18.60
CA SER A 95 -2.53 14.47 19.10
C SER A 95 -3.21 13.73 20.25
N VAL A 96 -3.14 12.40 20.26
CA VAL A 96 -3.62 11.53 21.35
C VAL A 96 -2.63 11.51 22.50
N LEU A 97 -1.35 11.26 22.20
CA LEU A 97 -0.27 11.15 23.18
C LEU A 97 -0.08 12.42 24.01
N PHE A 98 -0.21 13.59 23.39
CA PHE A 98 -0.03 14.89 24.04
C PHE A 98 -1.37 15.54 24.44
N ALA A 99 -2.49 14.82 24.37
CA ALA A 99 -3.77 15.33 24.82
C ALA A 99 -3.75 15.61 26.34
N LEU A 100 -4.32 16.75 26.75
CA LEU A 100 -4.44 17.13 28.15
C LEU A 100 -5.35 16.13 28.90
N PRO A 101 -5.13 15.91 30.21
CA PRO A 101 -5.94 14.96 31.00
C PRO A 101 -7.45 15.23 30.95
N GLU A 102 -7.85 16.49 30.85
CA GLU A 102 -9.25 16.91 30.73
C GLU A 102 -9.87 16.46 29.39
N ILE A 103 -9.10 16.59 28.30
CA ILE A 103 -9.51 16.17 26.96
C ILE A 103 -9.65 14.65 26.91
N ARG A 104 -8.70 13.90 27.50
CA ARG A 104 -8.71 12.43 27.53
C ARG A 104 -9.96 11.84 28.20
N ARG A 105 -10.53 12.55 29.17
CA ARG A 105 -11.76 12.15 29.87
C ARG A 105 -13.04 12.63 29.16
N SER A 106 -12.92 13.42 28.10
CA SER A 106 -14.07 13.92 27.34
C SER A 106 -14.72 12.81 26.53
N ARG A 107 -16.05 12.87 26.41
CA ARG A 107 -16.79 12.04 25.44
C ARG A 107 -16.50 12.43 23.99
N ASP A 108 -16.04 13.66 23.77
CA ASP A 108 -15.68 14.19 22.45
C ASP A 108 -14.17 14.07 22.17
N PHE A 109 -13.46 13.16 22.85
CA PHE A 109 -12.00 13.00 22.75
C PHE A 109 -11.50 12.98 21.30
N VAL A 110 -12.06 12.10 20.47
CA VAL A 110 -11.68 11.97 19.06
C VAL A 110 -11.94 13.27 18.30
N ARG A 111 -13.12 13.88 18.48
CA ARG A 111 -13.51 15.12 17.79
C ARG A 111 -12.57 16.28 18.12
N ILE A 112 -12.09 16.37 19.36
CA ILE A 112 -11.14 17.40 19.82
C ILE A 112 -9.74 17.16 19.25
N CYS A 113 -9.28 15.91 19.22
CA CYS A 113 -7.93 15.56 18.75
C CYS A 113 -7.82 15.44 17.22
N MET A 114 -8.95 15.34 16.51
CA MET A 114 -9.03 15.13 15.07
C MET A 114 -8.48 16.33 14.29
N GLY A 115 -7.60 16.04 13.34
CA GLY A 115 -7.14 16.99 12.33
C GLY A 115 -7.98 16.94 11.06
N ARG A 116 -7.90 18.01 10.26
CA ARG A 116 -8.44 18.02 8.89
C ARG A 116 -7.65 17.06 8.01
N VAL A 117 -8.32 16.52 7.00
CA VAL A 117 -7.72 15.65 5.98
C VAL A 117 -8.06 16.16 4.59
N HIS A 118 -7.16 15.94 3.63
CA HIS A 118 -7.40 16.25 2.23
C HIS A 118 -8.17 15.11 1.57
N PHE A 119 -9.19 15.45 0.81
CA PHE A 119 -9.93 14.52 -0.03
C PHE A 119 -9.52 14.73 -1.48
N ILE A 120 -9.19 13.64 -2.17
CA ILE A 120 -8.77 13.66 -3.57
C ILE A 120 -9.53 12.60 -4.38
N PRO A 121 -9.84 12.84 -5.66
CA PRO A 121 -10.43 11.81 -6.50
C PRO A 121 -9.42 10.72 -6.87
N GLU A 122 -9.91 9.51 -7.16
CA GLU A 122 -9.14 8.36 -7.64
C GLU A 122 -8.27 8.66 -8.88
N SER A 123 -8.71 9.59 -9.72
CA SER A 123 -8.08 9.93 -10.99
C SER A 123 -6.91 10.91 -10.90
N VAL A 124 -6.59 11.45 -9.71
CA VAL A 124 -5.46 12.39 -9.55
C VAL A 124 -4.15 11.67 -9.90
N SER A 125 -3.32 12.27 -10.73
CA SER A 125 -2.01 11.70 -11.07
C SER A 125 -1.10 11.61 -9.84
N ALA A 126 -0.28 10.57 -9.77
CA ALA A 126 0.69 10.41 -8.68
C ALA A 126 1.69 11.59 -8.61
N VAL A 127 2.02 12.18 -9.77
CA VAL A 127 2.85 13.39 -9.88
C VAL A 127 2.17 14.60 -9.24
N ASP A 128 0.88 14.82 -9.51
CA ASP A 128 0.14 15.95 -8.91
C ASP A 128 -0.10 15.73 -7.42
N LEU A 129 -0.32 14.48 -7.00
CA LEU A 129 -0.40 14.12 -5.59
C LEU A 129 0.92 14.45 -4.85
N LEU A 130 2.07 14.10 -5.43
CA LEU A 130 3.38 14.44 -4.88
C LEU A 130 3.57 15.96 -4.77
N ARG A 131 3.16 16.72 -5.78
CA ARG A 131 3.20 18.20 -5.76
C ARG A 131 2.30 18.76 -4.66
N MET A 132 1.09 18.24 -4.51
CA MET A 132 0.13 18.64 -3.48
C MET A 132 0.72 18.42 -2.08
N PHE A 133 1.22 17.21 -1.79
CA PHE A 133 1.84 16.89 -0.51
C PHE A 133 3.04 17.79 -0.18
N LYS A 134 3.92 18.06 -1.16
CA LYS A 134 5.04 19.01 -0.98
C LYS A 134 4.57 20.44 -0.69
N LYS A 135 3.56 20.92 -1.42
CA LYS A 135 3.04 22.29 -1.29
C LYS A 135 2.34 22.49 0.05
N GLU A 136 1.50 21.55 0.44
CA GLU A 136 0.65 21.65 1.63
C GLU A 136 1.34 21.14 2.90
N LYS A 137 2.55 20.59 2.77
CA LYS A 137 3.30 19.91 3.85
C LYS A 137 2.44 18.83 4.53
N SER A 138 1.60 18.17 3.75
CA SER A 138 0.79 17.02 4.15
C SER A 138 1.45 15.74 3.63
N ASN A 139 1.22 14.63 4.35
CA ASN A 139 1.73 13.31 3.99
C ASN A 139 0.61 12.26 3.93
N PHE A 140 -0.65 12.70 3.93
CA PHE A 140 -1.82 11.83 4.03
C PHE A 140 -3.02 12.48 3.33
N ALA A 141 -3.73 11.70 2.53
CA ALA A 141 -5.00 12.06 1.92
C ALA A 141 -5.95 10.87 1.93
N VAL A 142 -7.25 11.18 1.93
CA VAL A 142 -8.33 10.23 1.69
C VAL A 142 -8.67 10.29 0.21
N VAL A 143 -8.71 9.12 -0.43
CA VAL A 143 -9.13 8.99 -1.83
C VAL A 143 -10.62 8.69 -1.85
N VAL A 144 -11.36 9.40 -2.70
CA VAL A 144 -12.81 9.25 -2.86
C VAL A 144 -13.19 8.85 -4.28
N ASN A 145 -14.27 8.07 -4.39
CA ASN A 145 -14.89 7.72 -5.66
C ASN A 145 -15.83 8.83 -6.18
N GLU A 146 -16.50 8.57 -7.29
CA GLU A 146 -17.43 9.51 -7.95
C GLU A 146 -18.67 9.84 -7.11
N TYR A 147 -19.01 8.97 -6.15
CA TYR A 147 -20.13 9.16 -5.22
C TYR A 147 -19.71 9.91 -3.95
N GLY A 148 -18.43 10.25 -3.82
CA GLY A 148 -17.86 10.92 -2.64
C GLY A 148 -17.60 9.97 -1.47
N GLU A 149 -17.71 8.66 -1.69
CA GLU A 149 -17.39 7.65 -0.70
C GLU A 149 -15.88 7.43 -0.65
N THR A 150 -15.39 7.05 0.52
CA THR A 150 -13.99 6.68 0.72
C THR A 150 -13.68 5.45 -0.12
N ALA A 151 -12.75 5.59 -1.06
CA ALA A 151 -12.17 4.50 -1.84
C ALA A 151 -10.91 3.93 -1.17
N GLY A 152 -10.17 4.79 -0.46
CA GLY A 152 -8.94 4.40 0.21
C GLY A 152 -8.22 5.59 0.85
N ILE A 153 -6.95 5.37 1.19
CA ILE A 153 -6.06 6.41 1.67
C ILE A 153 -4.74 6.34 0.91
N VAL A 154 -4.05 7.47 0.79
CA VAL A 154 -2.72 7.52 0.19
C VAL A 154 -1.81 8.39 1.04
N THR A 155 -0.56 7.96 1.15
CA THR A 155 0.46 8.63 1.96
C THR A 155 1.70 8.95 1.14
N MET A 156 2.57 9.79 1.70
CA MET A 156 3.88 10.04 1.09
C MET A 156 4.70 8.74 0.95
N ASP A 157 4.55 7.80 1.89
CA ASP A 157 5.25 6.50 1.82
C ASP A 157 4.81 5.70 0.59
N ASP A 158 3.52 5.72 0.26
CA ASP A 158 2.98 5.01 -0.91
C ASP A 158 3.52 5.60 -2.22
N ILE A 159 3.64 6.94 -2.29
CA ILE A 159 4.26 7.64 -3.43
C ILE A 159 5.75 7.27 -3.56
N LEU A 160 6.48 7.29 -2.45
CA LEU A 160 7.89 6.91 -2.45
C LEU A 160 8.05 5.44 -2.84
N ARG A 161 7.18 4.55 -2.37
CA ARG A 161 7.19 3.14 -2.74
C ARG A 161 6.91 2.91 -4.22
N ALA A 162 6.05 3.71 -4.84
CA ALA A 162 5.80 3.60 -6.27
C ALA A 162 7.07 3.91 -7.10
N VAL A 163 7.97 4.76 -6.59
CA VAL A 163 9.23 5.14 -7.26
C VAL A 163 10.39 4.22 -6.87
N PHE A 164 10.59 4.02 -5.58
CA PHE A 164 11.75 3.33 -5.02
C PHE A 164 11.49 1.85 -4.73
N GLY A 165 10.24 1.39 -4.79
CA GLY A 165 9.81 0.09 -4.30
C GLY A 165 9.86 -0.04 -2.79
N ARG A 166 9.85 -1.30 -2.31
CA ARG A 166 10.04 -1.58 -0.90
C ARG A 166 11.51 -1.34 -0.57
N ILE A 167 11.80 -0.52 0.42
CA ILE A 167 13.17 -0.27 0.93
C ILE A 167 13.84 -1.57 1.41
N THR A 168 13.09 -2.68 1.57
CA THR A 168 13.63 -4.01 1.86
C THR A 168 14.08 -4.82 0.64
N ASP A 169 13.89 -4.32 -0.59
CA ASP A 169 14.42 -4.98 -1.82
C ASP A 169 15.94 -4.81 -1.98
N GLU A 170 16.62 -4.14 -1.04
CA GLU A 170 18.08 -3.88 -1.04
C GLU A 170 18.96 -5.15 -1.00
N TYR A 171 18.38 -6.35 -0.99
CA TYR A 171 19.10 -7.59 -1.25
C TYR A 171 18.30 -8.42 -2.25
N GLY A 172 18.91 -8.65 -3.43
CA GLY A 172 18.32 -9.43 -4.51
C GLY A 172 17.50 -10.62 -3.99
N ALA A 173 16.22 -10.65 -4.36
CA ALA A 173 15.20 -11.57 -3.84
C ALA A 173 15.54 -13.08 -3.96
N SER A 174 16.62 -13.43 -4.66
CA SER A 174 17.10 -14.80 -4.83
C SER A 174 18.08 -15.27 -3.73
N GLU A 175 18.62 -14.39 -2.88
CA GLU A 175 19.54 -14.77 -1.79
C GLU A 175 18.93 -14.66 -0.38
N VAL A 176 17.73 -14.08 -0.26
CA VAL A 176 17.03 -13.92 1.02
C VAL A 176 16.22 -15.19 1.32
N PRO A 177 16.43 -15.85 2.48
CA PRO A 177 15.64 -17.01 2.88
C PRO A 177 14.13 -16.72 2.84
N PRO A 178 13.29 -17.67 2.36
CA PRO A 178 11.83 -17.50 2.26
C PRO A 178 11.16 -16.91 3.51
N GLU A 179 11.57 -17.37 4.69
CA GLU A 179 11.05 -16.92 5.99
C GLU A 179 11.24 -15.41 6.22
N LYS A 180 12.36 -14.85 5.76
CA LYS A 180 12.67 -13.42 5.91
C LYS A 180 11.93 -12.54 4.91
N ARG A 181 11.37 -13.13 3.85
CA ARG A 181 10.54 -12.43 2.86
C ARG A 181 9.10 -12.23 3.35
N VAL A 182 8.68 -12.97 4.38
CA VAL A 182 7.34 -12.85 4.98
C VAL A 182 7.37 -11.81 6.10
N LYS A 183 6.56 -10.75 5.96
CA LYS A 183 6.43 -9.72 6.99
C LYS A 183 5.25 -10.02 7.91
N VAL A 184 5.52 -10.24 9.19
CA VAL A 184 4.49 -10.39 10.22
C VAL A 184 3.90 -9.02 10.58
N ILE A 185 2.59 -8.87 10.45
CA ILE A 185 1.88 -7.61 10.79
C ILE A 185 0.79 -7.83 11.86
N GLY A 186 0.59 -9.05 12.33
CA GLY A 186 -0.30 -9.41 13.44
C GLY A 186 -0.13 -10.88 13.83
N THR A 187 -0.83 -11.34 14.88
CA THR A 187 -0.68 -12.70 15.44
C THR A 187 -0.88 -13.81 14.41
N ARG A 188 -1.73 -13.59 13.40
CA ARG A 188 -1.98 -14.52 12.29
C ARG A 188 -2.18 -13.77 10.98
N GLU A 189 -1.47 -12.66 10.81
CA GLU A 189 -1.60 -11.77 9.65
C GLU A 189 -0.20 -11.45 9.09
N PHE A 190 -0.03 -11.75 7.80
CA PHE A 190 1.26 -11.70 7.12
C PHE A 190 1.14 -10.91 5.81
N ILE A 191 2.19 -10.17 5.43
CA ILE A 191 2.35 -9.64 4.07
C ILE A 191 3.43 -10.47 3.38
N VAL A 192 3.07 -11.03 2.22
CA VAL A 192 3.90 -11.94 1.44
C VAL A 192 4.10 -11.38 0.03
N PRO A 193 5.33 -11.39 -0.54
CA PRO A 193 5.57 -11.01 -1.92
C PRO A 193 4.81 -11.91 -2.92
N GLY A 194 4.24 -11.32 -3.97
CA GLY A 194 3.49 -12.06 -4.99
C GLY A 194 4.37 -12.97 -5.86
N ASP A 195 5.67 -12.74 -5.90
CA ASP A 195 6.65 -13.58 -6.60
C ASP A 195 7.18 -14.74 -5.73
N MET A 196 6.80 -14.83 -4.45
CA MET A 196 7.18 -15.94 -3.58
C MET A 196 6.64 -17.26 -4.15
N LYS A 197 7.50 -18.29 -4.21
CA LYS A 197 7.10 -19.60 -4.74
C LYS A 197 6.08 -20.28 -3.84
N LEU A 198 5.19 -21.06 -4.43
CA LEU A 198 4.19 -21.81 -3.67
C LEU A 198 4.84 -22.80 -2.70
N ASP A 199 5.89 -23.50 -3.12
CA ASP A 199 6.62 -24.45 -2.26
C ASP A 199 7.21 -23.74 -1.03
N ASP A 200 7.94 -22.64 -1.25
CA ASP A 200 8.51 -21.81 -0.20
C ASP A 200 7.42 -21.31 0.77
N LEU A 201 6.29 -20.86 0.23
CA LEU A 201 5.18 -20.35 1.02
C LEU A 201 4.49 -21.46 1.83
N ASN A 202 4.29 -22.63 1.23
CA ASN A 202 3.75 -23.82 1.89
C ASN A 202 4.67 -24.26 3.03
N ASP A 203 5.99 -24.21 2.84
CA ASP A 203 6.96 -24.55 3.88
C ASP A 203 6.94 -23.56 5.05
N VAL A 204 6.90 -22.25 4.76
CA VAL A 204 6.94 -21.20 5.79
C VAL A 204 5.62 -21.08 6.55
N LEU A 205 4.50 -21.08 5.84
CA LEU A 205 3.18 -20.82 6.40
C LEU A 205 2.34 -22.09 6.61
N LYS A 206 2.88 -23.26 6.29
CA LYS A 206 2.17 -24.57 6.40
C LYS A 206 0.83 -24.53 5.66
N LEU A 207 0.86 -23.95 4.45
CA LEU A 207 -0.25 -23.96 3.50
C LEU A 207 -0.10 -25.16 2.55
N ASN A 208 -1.16 -25.48 1.82
CA ASN A 208 -1.18 -26.52 0.78
C ASN A 208 -1.66 -25.91 -0.54
N LEU A 209 -0.98 -24.86 -1.00
CA LEU A 209 -1.29 -24.21 -2.27
C LEU A 209 -0.67 -24.98 -3.43
N GLU A 210 -1.49 -25.28 -4.43
CA GLU A 210 -1.10 -25.99 -5.65
C GLU A 210 -1.67 -25.27 -6.87
N SER A 211 -0.90 -25.24 -7.95
CA SER A 211 -1.29 -24.77 -9.29
C SER A 211 -0.48 -25.53 -10.33
N GLU A 212 -1.13 -25.92 -11.43
CA GLU A 212 -0.48 -26.57 -12.57
C GLU A 212 0.15 -25.55 -13.54
N VAL A 213 -0.26 -24.28 -13.45
CA VAL A 213 0.08 -23.22 -14.41
C VAL A 213 1.12 -22.27 -13.83
N TYR A 214 1.03 -21.96 -12.54
CA TYR A 214 1.82 -20.94 -11.88
C TYR A 214 2.53 -21.45 -10.64
N ASN A 215 3.79 -21.05 -10.47
CA ASN A 215 4.61 -21.47 -9.33
C ASN A 215 4.72 -20.42 -8.22
N THR A 216 4.04 -19.28 -8.34
CA THR A 216 4.12 -18.16 -7.39
C THR A 216 2.78 -17.82 -6.76
N LEU A 217 2.77 -17.20 -5.59
CA LEU A 217 1.54 -16.78 -4.89
C LEU A 217 0.67 -15.85 -5.74
N GLY A 218 1.28 -14.88 -6.42
CA GLY A 218 0.59 -13.95 -7.31
C GLY A 218 0.00 -14.67 -8.52
N GLY A 219 0.74 -15.60 -9.13
CA GLY A 219 0.23 -16.41 -10.24
C GLY A 219 -0.91 -17.33 -9.81
N TRP A 220 -0.81 -17.96 -8.64
CA TRP A 220 -1.88 -18.76 -8.06
C TRP A 220 -3.15 -17.93 -7.84
N LEU A 221 -3.04 -16.70 -7.32
CA LEU A 221 -4.21 -15.83 -7.17
C LEU A 221 -4.78 -15.38 -8.52
N LEU A 222 -3.93 -15.06 -9.51
CA LEU A 222 -4.40 -14.74 -10.87
C LEU A 222 -5.24 -15.89 -11.44
N GLU A 223 -4.79 -17.13 -11.29
CA GLU A 223 -5.56 -18.31 -11.69
C GLU A 223 -6.91 -18.40 -10.95
N LYS A 224 -6.96 -18.06 -9.65
CA LYS A 224 -8.21 -18.14 -8.88
C LYS A 224 -9.19 -17.01 -9.17
N PHE A 225 -8.70 -15.84 -9.58
CA PHE A 225 -9.55 -14.71 -9.97
C PHE A 225 -9.92 -14.73 -11.46
N ASP A 226 -9.18 -15.45 -12.31
CA ASP A 226 -9.32 -15.47 -13.78
C ASP A 226 -9.09 -14.10 -14.47
N GLU A 227 -8.57 -13.14 -13.70
CA GLU A 227 -8.17 -11.80 -14.15
C GLU A 227 -7.15 -11.22 -13.17
N LEU A 228 -6.59 -10.05 -13.47
CA LEU A 228 -5.75 -9.31 -12.53
C LEU A 228 -6.64 -8.62 -11.49
N PRO A 229 -6.68 -9.10 -10.22
CA PRO A 229 -7.59 -8.58 -9.22
C PRO A 229 -7.14 -7.21 -8.70
N SER A 230 -8.11 -6.33 -8.43
CA SER A 230 -7.82 -5.03 -7.82
C SER A 230 -7.28 -5.15 -6.39
N VAL A 231 -6.53 -4.15 -5.93
CA VAL A 231 -6.08 -4.05 -4.53
C VAL A 231 -7.29 -4.15 -3.59
N GLY A 232 -7.17 -4.98 -2.56
CA GLY A 232 -8.23 -5.25 -1.60
C GLY A 232 -9.18 -6.39 -1.99
N ALA A 233 -9.05 -6.97 -3.20
CA ALA A 233 -9.79 -8.17 -3.60
C ALA A 233 -9.46 -9.34 -2.66
N VAL A 234 -10.48 -10.15 -2.36
CA VAL A 234 -10.41 -11.20 -1.34
C VAL A 234 -10.69 -12.56 -1.95
N TYR A 235 -9.76 -13.49 -1.75
CA TYR A 235 -9.95 -14.92 -2.03
C TYR A 235 -9.90 -15.71 -0.72
N LYS A 236 -10.79 -16.68 -0.55
CA LYS A 236 -10.89 -17.49 0.67
C LYS A 236 -10.74 -18.97 0.32
N SER A 237 -9.82 -19.66 0.98
CA SER A 237 -9.61 -21.10 0.79
C SER A 237 -9.14 -21.75 2.09
N ALA A 238 -9.69 -22.92 2.43
CA ALA A 238 -9.28 -23.73 3.58
C ALA A 238 -9.16 -22.95 4.92
N GLY A 239 -10.05 -21.99 5.17
CA GLY A 239 -10.02 -21.16 6.38
C GLY A 239 -8.98 -20.04 6.38
N VAL A 240 -8.27 -19.84 5.27
CA VAL A 240 -7.28 -18.78 5.05
C VAL A 240 -7.86 -17.73 4.11
N VAL A 241 -7.62 -16.46 4.42
CA VAL A 241 -8.05 -15.30 3.64
C VAL A 241 -6.82 -14.67 2.98
N TYR A 242 -6.86 -14.57 1.66
CA TYR A 242 -5.86 -13.91 0.83
C TYR A 242 -6.44 -12.59 0.34
N ILE A 243 -5.76 -11.48 0.64
CA ILE A 243 -6.18 -10.15 0.22
C ILE A 243 -5.07 -9.56 -0.62
N VAL A 244 -5.38 -9.10 -1.82
CA VAL A 244 -4.41 -8.40 -2.68
C VAL A 244 -3.99 -7.14 -1.95
N GLU A 245 -2.75 -7.09 -1.47
CA GLU A 245 -2.24 -5.95 -0.70
C GLU A 245 -1.71 -4.87 -1.65
N ASP A 246 -1.09 -5.29 -2.75
CA ASP A 246 -0.46 -4.40 -3.73
C ASP A 246 -0.38 -5.09 -5.10
N GLN A 247 -0.54 -4.32 -6.18
CA GLN A 247 -0.39 -4.78 -7.55
C GLN A 247 0.19 -3.69 -8.46
N SER A 248 0.87 -4.10 -9.52
CA SER A 248 1.13 -3.23 -10.67
C SER A 248 0.16 -3.57 -11.80
N ALA A 249 0.22 -2.82 -12.89
CA ALA A 249 -0.61 -3.02 -14.09
C ALA A 249 -0.54 -4.43 -14.71
N ARG A 250 0.43 -5.27 -14.31
CA ARG A 250 0.65 -6.60 -14.90
C ARG A 250 0.77 -7.74 -13.89
N ARG A 251 0.88 -7.47 -12.59
CA ARG A 251 1.10 -8.52 -11.59
C ARG A 251 0.69 -8.10 -10.18
N ILE A 252 0.31 -9.08 -9.38
CA ILE A 252 0.18 -8.93 -7.93
C ILE A 252 1.59 -8.80 -7.34
N GLN A 253 1.87 -7.69 -6.66
CA GLN A 253 3.17 -7.43 -6.03
C GLN A 253 3.23 -8.00 -4.61
N SER A 254 2.12 -7.96 -3.88
CA SER A 254 2.05 -8.59 -2.56
C SER A 254 0.64 -8.93 -2.14
N VAL A 255 0.56 -9.89 -1.22
CA VAL A 255 -0.67 -10.46 -0.71
C VAL A 255 -0.61 -10.45 0.80
N ARG A 256 -1.71 -10.03 1.41
CA ARG A 256 -1.95 -10.16 2.84
C ARG A 256 -2.67 -11.47 3.11
N ILE A 257 -2.08 -12.32 3.96
CA ILE A 257 -2.63 -13.62 4.34
C ILE A 257 -3.10 -13.56 5.79
N LYS A 258 -4.34 -14.02 6.05
CA LYS A 258 -4.94 -14.12 7.39
C LYS A 258 -5.49 -15.52 7.65
N TYR A 259 -5.34 -16.00 8.87
CA TYR A 259 -5.96 -17.24 9.37
C TYR A 259 -7.09 -16.97 10.36
#